data_AF-A0A958N672-F1
#
_entry.id   AF-A0A958N672-F1
#
_cell.length_a   1.000
_cell.length_b   1.000
_cell.length_c   1.000
_cell.angle_alpha   90.00
_cell.angle_beta   90.00
_cell.angle_gamma   90.00
#
_symmetry.space_group_name_H-M   'P 1'
#
loop_
_entity.id
_entity.type
_entity.pdbx_description
1 polymer ?
#
loop_
_entity_poly.entity_id
_entity_poly.type
_entity_poly.pdbx_seq_one_letter_code
_entity_poly.pdbx_strand_id
1 'polypeptide(L)'
;MKNAFKISLLLVCFLSINVYASKKFDFSFKEKNILNVLSEYSEKTGTQFIVSPAVRGKISIIFPEEVTKEQAFNALSTSLALNGYTTIKEGESLKVLPARVAQRSNLEIYDSLPPAQPERMITYIYKLKTRSAEEIFKNLRMLNSKDGETQVDAKSKSLIFTDWVTNIQRIHHLLAKLDK
;
A
#
# COMPACT_ATOMS: atom_id res chain seq x y z
N MET A 1 -56.43 -24.98 26.75
CA MET A 1 -55.69 -23.90 27.46
C MET A 1 -54.22 -24.24 27.45
N LYS A 2 -53.38 -23.32 26.93
CA LYS A 2 -51.91 -23.24 27.04
C LYS A 2 -51.17 -24.40 26.36
N ASN A 3 -50.65 -24.25 25.15
CA ASN A 3 -49.33 -23.62 24.93
C ASN A 3 -49.20 -23.11 23.49
N ALA A 4 -49.71 -21.91 23.23
CA ALA A 4 -49.46 -21.15 22.01
C ALA A 4 -48.36 -20.13 22.30
N PHE A 5 -47.08 -20.56 22.32
CA PHE A 5 -45.96 -19.62 22.45
C PHE A 5 -44.62 -20.26 22.01
N LYS A 6 -44.52 -20.71 20.76
CA LYS A 6 -43.24 -21.15 20.16
C LYS A 6 -43.03 -20.71 18.71
N ILE A 7 -43.75 -19.68 18.26
CA ILE A 7 -43.62 -19.12 16.91
C ILE A 7 -43.61 -17.60 17.03
N SER A 8 -42.51 -16.98 17.47
CA SER A 8 -42.35 -15.51 17.37
C SER A 8 -40.92 -14.99 17.61
N LEU A 9 -39.87 -15.74 17.24
CA LEU A 9 -38.50 -15.21 17.37
C LEU A 9 -37.56 -15.74 16.28
N LEU A 10 -37.97 -15.60 15.02
CA LEU A 10 -37.08 -15.77 13.86
C LEU A 10 -37.34 -14.68 12.81
N LEU A 11 -37.62 -13.45 13.27
CA LEU A 11 -37.92 -12.30 12.40
C LEU A 11 -37.10 -11.03 12.72
N VAL A 12 -36.11 -11.08 13.60
CA VAL A 12 -35.33 -9.87 13.95
C VAL A 12 -33.85 -10.21 14.04
N CYS A 13 -33.25 -10.51 12.89
CA CYS A 13 -31.84 -10.29 12.58
C CYS A 13 -31.63 -10.51 11.08
N PHE A 14 -32.42 -9.81 10.25
CA PHE A 14 -31.80 -9.21 9.07
C PHE A 14 -30.80 -8.21 9.64
N LEU A 15 -29.60 -8.70 9.97
CA LEU A 15 -28.45 -7.85 10.19
C LEU A 15 -28.44 -6.93 8.98
N SER A 16 -28.64 -5.65 9.24
CA SER A 16 -28.34 -4.59 8.30
C SER A 16 -26.85 -4.73 7.99
N ILE A 17 -26.54 -5.57 7.01
CA ILE A 17 -25.32 -5.41 6.25
C ILE A 17 -25.53 -4.04 5.63
N ASN A 18 -25.00 -3.01 6.30
CA ASN A 18 -24.78 -1.73 5.69
C ASN A 18 -23.78 -2.01 4.57
N VAL A 19 -24.30 -2.45 3.42
CA VAL A 19 -23.61 -2.37 2.15
C VAL A 19 -23.53 -0.88 1.90
N TYR A 20 -22.51 -0.24 2.48
CA TYR A 20 -22.07 1.07 2.07
C TYR A 20 -21.65 0.90 0.62
N ALA A 21 -22.58 1.09 -0.30
CA ALA A 21 -22.30 1.09 -1.72
C ALA A 21 -21.28 2.21 -1.95
N SER A 22 -20.02 1.82 -2.14
CA SER A 22 -18.93 2.76 -2.41
C SER A 22 -19.24 3.48 -3.72
N LYS A 23 -19.39 4.80 -3.64
CA LYS A 23 -19.65 5.64 -4.83
C LYS A 23 -18.60 5.35 -5.90
N LYS A 24 -19.08 4.95 -7.07
CA LYS A 24 -18.26 4.71 -8.27
C LYS A 24 -18.16 5.98 -9.12
N PHE A 25 -17.09 6.08 -9.89
CA PHE A 25 -16.88 7.17 -10.84
C PHE A 25 -15.92 6.74 -11.96
N ASP A 26 -16.01 7.40 -13.12
CA ASP A 26 -15.01 7.27 -14.17
C ASP A 26 -13.66 7.87 -13.75
N PHE A 27 -12.59 7.12 -13.95
CA PHE A 27 -11.20 7.49 -13.63
C PHE A 27 -10.22 6.85 -14.62
N SER A 28 -10.53 6.95 -15.92
CA SER A 28 -9.69 6.45 -17.01
C SER A 28 -9.07 7.57 -17.82
N PHE A 29 -7.79 7.43 -18.16
CA PHE A 29 -7.06 8.38 -18.98
C PHE A 29 -5.84 7.75 -19.63
N LYS A 30 -5.42 8.30 -20.77
CA LYS A 30 -4.22 7.89 -21.50
C LYS A 30 -3.26 9.07 -21.57
N GLU A 31 -2.00 8.84 -21.20
CA GLU A 31 -0.91 9.81 -21.28
C GLU A 31 -1.22 11.17 -20.64
N LYS A 32 -1.96 11.17 -19.53
CA LYS A 32 -2.37 12.39 -18.83
C LYS A 32 -1.28 12.82 -17.85
N ASN A 33 -1.09 14.14 -17.72
CA ASN A 33 -0.12 14.70 -16.77
C ASN A 33 -0.47 14.25 -15.33
N ILE A 34 0.55 13.85 -14.55
CA ILE A 34 0.38 13.35 -13.18
C ILE A 34 -0.37 14.36 -12.29
N LEU A 35 -0.07 15.66 -12.38
CA LEU A 35 -0.71 16.69 -11.58
C LEU A 35 -2.21 16.81 -11.88
N ASN A 36 -2.59 16.69 -13.16
CA ASN A 36 -3.99 16.73 -13.57
C ASN A 36 -4.75 15.50 -13.06
N VAL A 37 -4.11 14.33 -13.05
CA VAL A 37 -4.70 13.11 -12.49
C VAL A 37 -4.88 13.24 -10.98
N LEU A 38 -3.89 13.78 -10.26
CA LEU A 38 -3.99 14.03 -8.82
C LEU A 38 -5.12 15.02 -8.50
N SER A 39 -5.26 16.10 -9.28
CA SER A 39 -6.37 17.07 -9.14
C SER A 39 -7.72 16.39 -9.34
N GLU A 40 -7.88 15.61 -10.40
CA GLU A 40 -9.14 14.92 -10.67
C GLU A 40 -9.49 13.91 -9.57
N TYR A 41 -8.50 13.17 -9.06
CA TYR A 41 -8.72 12.28 -7.92
C TYR A 41 -9.12 13.08 -6.66
N SER A 42 -8.45 14.20 -6.39
CA SER A 42 -8.77 15.10 -5.27
C SER A 42 -10.21 15.62 -5.37
N GLU A 43 -10.62 16.13 -6.52
CA GLU A 43 -11.97 16.66 -6.77
C GLU A 43 -13.06 15.60 -6.55
N LYS A 44 -12.85 14.38 -7.03
CA LYS A 44 -13.85 13.30 -6.91
C LYS A 44 -13.92 12.70 -5.51
N THR A 45 -12.82 12.74 -4.75
CA THR A 45 -12.68 11.95 -3.51
C THR A 45 -12.46 12.76 -2.24
N GLY A 46 -12.24 14.08 -2.37
CA GLY A 46 -11.86 14.98 -1.29
C GLY A 46 -10.45 14.76 -0.74
N THR A 47 -9.61 13.98 -1.42
CA THR A 47 -8.27 13.63 -0.92
C THR A 47 -7.29 14.77 -1.15
N GLN A 48 -6.72 15.31 -0.07
CA GLN A 48 -5.75 16.39 -0.16
C GLN A 48 -4.36 15.87 -0.53
N PHE A 49 -3.75 16.44 -1.56
CA PHE A 49 -2.37 16.16 -1.96
C PHE A 49 -1.45 17.36 -1.72
N ILE A 50 -0.24 17.09 -1.25
CA ILE A 50 0.88 18.04 -1.23
C ILE A 50 1.93 17.48 -2.19
N VAL A 51 2.14 18.14 -3.33
CA VAL A 51 2.96 17.59 -4.41
C VAL A 51 4.32 18.28 -4.47
N SER A 52 5.40 17.50 -4.45
CA SER A 52 6.75 18.00 -4.64
C SER A 52 6.92 18.57 -6.05
N PRO A 53 7.64 19.70 -6.24
CA PRO A 53 7.88 20.27 -7.57
C PRO A 53 8.69 19.34 -8.49
N ALA A 54 9.36 18.33 -7.94
CA ALA A 54 10.07 17.31 -8.71
C ALA A 54 9.13 16.32 -9.43
N VAL A 55 7.84 16.28 -9.07
CA VAL A 55 6.87 15.34 -9.66
C VAL A 55 6.46 15.83 -11.04
N ARG A 56 6.84 15.05 -12.05
CA ARG A 56 6.59 15.34 -13.46
C ARG A 56 6.39 14.05 -14.26
N GLY A 57 5.77 14.18 -15.41
CA GLY A 57 5.55 13.06 -16.34
C GLY A 57 4.08 12.85 -16.65
N LYS A 58 3.81 11.74 -17.32
CA LYS A 58 2.48 11.34 -17.77
C LYS A 58 2.22 9.90 -17.35
N ILE A 59 0.96 9.60 -17.05
CA ILE A 59 0.49 8.27 -16.69
C ILE A 59 -0.75 7.89 -17.48
N SER A 60 -0.96 6.59 -17.62
CA SER A 60 -2.14 6.00 -18.25
C SER A 60 -2.78 5.04 -17.26
N ILE A 61 -4.05 5.26 -16.94
CA ILE A 61 -4.87 4.35 -16.13
C ILE A 61 -6.11 4.04 -16.96
N ILE A 62 -6.38 2.76 -17.19
CA ILE A 62 -7.46 2.32 -18.06
C ILE A 62 -8.33 1.37 -17.27
N PHE A 63 -9.57 1.75 -17.04
CA PHE A 63 -10.60 0.88 -16.48
C PHE A 63 -11.69 0.61 -17.53
N PRO A 64 -12.24 -0.62 -17.57
CA PRO A 64 -13.36 -0.94 -18.45
C PRO A 64 -14.70 -0.35 -17.96
N GLU A 65 -14.81 -0.09 -16.66
CA GLU A 65 -16.02 0.39 -15.99
C GLU A 65 -15.67 1.44 -14.91
N GLU A 66 -16.68 2.08 -14.35
CA GLU A 66 -16.51 2.97 -13.20
C GLU A 66 -15.94 2.23 -11.99
N VAL A 67 -15.09 2.93 -11.23
CA VAL A 67 -14.32 2.37 -10.13
C VAL A 67 -14.61 3.04 -8.80
N THR A 68 -14.34 2.32 -7.71
CA THR A 68 -14.42 2.86 -6.36
C THR A 68 -13.22 3.77 -6.05
N LYS A 69 -13.34 4.60 -5.01
CA LYS A 69 -12.24 5.43 -4.49
C LYS A 69 -10.96 4.62 -4.23
N GLU A 70 -11.09 3.43 -3.67
CA GLU A 70 -9.97 2.54 -3.33
C GLU A 70 -9.32 1.97 -4.60
N GLN A 71 -10.12 1.45 -5.54
CA GLN A 71 -9.62 0.92 -6.80
C GLN A 71 -8.86 1.99 -7.60
N ALA A 72 -9.42 3.20 -7.68
CA ALA A 72 -8.77 4.35 -8.31
C ALA A 72 -7.44 4.71 -7.61
N PHE A 73 -7.39 4.68 -6.27
CA PHE A 73 -6.17 4.98 -5.53
C PHE A 73 -5.09 3.91 -5.71
N ASN A 74 -5.46 2.64 -5.74
CA ASN A 74 -4.53 1.54 -5.95
C ASN A 74 -3.88 1.63 -7.35
N ALA A 75 -4.67 1.96 -8.37
CA ALA A 75 -4.12 2.20 -9.72
C ALA A 75 -3.26 3.46 -9.81
N LEU A 76 -3.68 4.55 -9.15
CA LEU A 76 -2.93 5.80 -9.10
C LEU A 76 -1.57 5.60 -8.41
N SER A 77 -1.56 4.99 -7.25
CA SER A 77 -0.34 4.70 -6.48
C SER A 77 0.61 3.78 -7.24
N THR A 78 0.09 2.73 -7.91
CA THR A 78 0.89 1.88 -8.80
C THR A 78 1.50 2.69 -9.96
N SER A 79 0.72 3.58 -10.58
CA SER A 79 1.20 4.41 -11.68
C SER A 79 2.26 5.42 -11.24
N LEU A 80 2.13 5.99 -10.03
CA LEU A 80 3.14 6.83 -9.40
C LEU A 80 4.44 6.05 -9.18
N ALA A 81 4.34 4.83 -8.64
CA ALA A 81 5.49 3.97 -8.36
C ALA A 81 6.27 3.61 -9.64
N LEU A 82 5.58 3.29 -10.74
CA LEU A 82 6.20 3.07 -12.06
C LEU A 82 7.00 4.30 -12.53
N ASN A 83 6.59 5.50 -12.12
CA ASN A 83 7.29 6.76 -12.42
C ASN A 83 8.31 7.16 -11.34
N GLY A 84 8.56 6.32 -10.33
CA GLY A 84 9.51 6.58 -9.25
C GLY A 84 9.01 7.58 -8.19
N TYR A 85 7.70 7.79 -8.10
CA TYR A 85 7.06 8.61 -7.07
C TYR A 85 6.28 7.74 -6.10
N THR A 86 6.17 8.18 -4.85
CA THR A 86 5.39 7.52 -3.81
C THR A 86 4.52 8.53 -3.08
N THR A 87 3.53 8.02 -2.36
CA THR A 87 2.76 8.80 -1.38
C THR A 87 3.29 8.55 0.03
N ILE A 88 3.23 9.57 0.89
CA ILE A 88 3.46 9.48 2.33
C ILE A 88 2.35 10.25 3.04
N LYS A 89 1.82 9.71 4.13
CA LYS A 89 0.82 10.42 4.94
C LYS A 89 1.47 11.52 5.77
N GLU A 90 0.92 12.73 5.71
CA GLU A 90 1.27 13.84 6.60
C GLU A 90 0.01 14.54 7.09
N GLY A 91 -0.32 14.34 8.37
CA GLY A 91 -1.61 14.76 8.91
C GLY A 91 -2.77 14.15 8.10
N GLU A 92 -3.65 15.00 7.58
CA GLU A 92 -4.79 14.63 6.74
C GLU A 92 -4.44 14.60 5.23
N SER A 93 -3.22 14.99 4.87
CA SER A 93 -2.78 15.07 3.47
C SER A 93 -1.90 13.89 3.06
N LEU A 94 -1.85 13.63 1.76
CA LEU A 94 -0.87 12.75 1.14
C LEU A 94 0.20 13.57 0.43
N LYS A 95 1.44 13.45 0.88
CA LYS A 95 2.61 14.00 0.19
C LYS A 95 2.97 13.11 -0.99
N VAL A 96 3.15 13.69 -2.18
CA VAL A 96 3.62 13.00 -3.39
C VAL A 96 5.03 13.48 -3.72
N LEU A 97 5.99 12.57 -3.72
CA LEU A 97 7.42 12.90 -3.87
C LEU A 97 8.21 11.73 -4.48
N PRO A 98 9.44 11.96 -4.97
CA PRO A 98 10.31 10.89 -5.45
C PRO A 98 10.59 9.84 -4.36
N ALA A 99 10.53 8.56 -4.72
CA ALA A 99 10.73 7.44 -3.80
C ALA A 99 12.08 7.49 -3.06
N ARG A 100 13.14 7.92 -3.76
CA ARG A 100 14.48 8.09 -3.16
C ARG A 100 14.54 9.16 -2.07
N VAL A 101 13.70 10.18 -2.17
CA VAL A 101 13.58 11.21 -1.12
C VAL A 101 12.73 10.67 0.04
N ALA A 102 11.71 9.88 -0.29
CA ALA A 102 10.80 9.26 0.68
C ALA A 102 11.51 8.31 1.65
N GLN A 103 12.58 7.62 1.23
CA GLN A 103 13.36 6.71 2.09
C GLN A 103 13.81 7.33 3.43
N ARG A 104 14.08 8.64 3.43
CA ARG A 104 14.54 9.38 4.62
C ARG A 104 13.42 10.18 5.30
N SER A 105 12.18 9.95 4.89
CA SER A 105 10.99 10.60 5.44
C SER A 105 10.31 9.70 6.47
N ASN A 106 9.22 10.17 7.07
CA ASN A 106 8.42 9.39 8.02
C ASN A 106 7.57 8.32 7.32
N LEU A 107 8.21 7.23 6.89
CA LEU A 107 7.53 6.07 6.30
C LEU A 107 6.84 5.23 7.37
N GLU A 108 5.74 4.59 7.00
CA GLU A 108 5.10 3.59 7.85
C GLU A 108 6.04 2.42 8.09
N ILE A 109 6.10 1.97 9.34
CA ILE A 109 6.95 0.85 9.77
C ILE A 109 6.05 -0.35 10.08
N TYR A 110 6.39 -1.49 9.50
CA TYR A 110 5.72 -2.76 9.72
C TYR A 110 6.69 -3.80 10.30
N ASP A 111 6.25 -4.57 11.29
CA ASP A 111 6.95 -5.75 11.83
C ASP A 111 6.27 -7.07 11.42
N SER A 112 5.13 -6.97 10.74
CA SER A 112 4.33 -8.04 10.17
C SER A 112 4.10 -7.77 8.68
N LEU A 113 3.66 -8.78 7.93
CA LEU A 113 3.46 -8.63 6.49
C LEU A 113 2.46 -7.48 6.22
N PRO A 114 2.87 -6.38 5.56
CA PRO A 114 1.99 -5.25 5.28
C PRO A 114 0.87 -5.65 4.30
N PRO A 115 -0.16 -4.82 4.10
CA PRO A 115 -1.06 -4.98 2.97
C PRO A 115 -0.31 -4.79 1.65
N ALA A 116 -0.71 -5.53 0.61
CA ALA A 116 -0.08 -5.43 -0.72
C ALA A 116 -0.42 -4.14 -1.48
N GLN A 117 -1.39 -3.36 -0.99
CA GLN A 117 -1.88 -2.12 -1.58
C GLN A 117 -2.24 -1.11 -0.47
N PRO A 118 -2.29 0.19 -0.77
CA PRO A 118 -1.82 0.84 -2.00
C PRO A 118 -0.29 0.76 -2.16
N GLU A 119 0.20 0.83 -3.40
CA GLU A 119 1.64 0.80 -3.72
C GLU A 119 2.36 2.03 -3.17
N ARG A 120 3.34 1.82 -2.30
CA ARG A 120 4.11 2.89 -1.66
C ARG A 120 5.39 2.36 -1.04
N MET A 121 6.30 3.28 -0.73
CA MET A 121 7.48 2.98 0.07
C MET A 121 7.08 2.78 1.54
N ILE A 122 7.59 1.73 2.16
CA ILE A 122 7.44 1.44 3.59
C ILE A 122 8.76 0.97 4.16
N THR A 123 8.85 0.94 5.49
CA THR A 123 9.92 0.23 6.20
C THR A 123 9.36 -1.05 6.80
N TYR A 124 10.02 -2.17 6.59
CA TYR A 124 9.62 -3.49 7.05
C TYR A 124 10.74 -4.16 7.84
N ILE A 125 10.42 -4.61 9.05
CA ILE A 125 11.34 -5.30 9.94
C ILE A 125 11.02 -6.79 9.90
N TYR A 126 11.93 -7.59 9.33
CA TYR A 126 11.85 -9.05 9.38
C TYR A 126 12.76 -9.58 10.47
N LYS A 127 12.17 -10.15 11.52
CA LYS A 127 12.92 -10.79 12.61
C LYS A 127 13.17 -12.27 12.28
N LEU A 128 14.44 -12.67 12.32
CA LEU A 128 14.86 -14.04 12.05
C LEU A 128 14.66 -14.93 13.28
N LYS A 129 14.34 -16.20 13.04
CA LYS A 129 14.09 -17.20 14.08
C LYS A 129 15.34 -18.04 14.36
N THR A 130 15.97 -18.56 13.31
CA THR A 130 17.01 -19.60 13.46
C THR A 130 18.37 -19.14 12.94
N ARG A 131 18.41 -18.37 11.85
CA ARG A 131 19.65 -18.00 11.16
C ARG A 131 20.22 -16.64 11.58
N SER A 132 21.50 -16.42 11.28
CA SER A 132 22.15 -15.11 11.40
C SER A 132 21.65 -14.16 10.30
N ALA A 133 21.39 -12.91 10.68
CA ALA A 133 20.98 -11.86 9.76
C ALA A 133 22.07 -11.55 8.73
N GLU A 134 23.34 -11.58 9.14
CA GLU A 134 24.49 -11.38 8.29
C GLU A 134 24.64 -12.47 7.23
N GLU A 135 24.41 -13.73 7.60
CA GLU A 135 24.49 -14.87 6.69
C GLU A 135 23.40 -14.77 5.61
N ILE A 136 22.14 -14.55 6.03
CA ILE A 136 21.02 -14.36 5.12
C ILE A 136 21.30 -13.19 4.17
N PHE A 137 21.73 -12.03 4.71
CA PHE A 137 22.00 -10.84 3.91
C PHE A 137 23.12 -11.05 2.89
N LYS A 138 24.22 -11.74 3.27
CA LYS A 138 25.34 -12.05 2.37
C LYS A 138 24.93 -12.99 1.23
N ASN A 139 24.03 -13.92 1.48
CA ASN A 139 23.57 -14.93 0.51
C ASN A 139 22.49 -14.38 -0.41
N LEU A 140 21.64 -13.47 0.07
CA LEU A 140 20.52 -12.90 -0.69
C LEU A 140 20.87 -11.58 -1.36
N ARG A 141 22.06 -11.49 -1.97
CA ARG A 141 22.50 -10.27 -2.64
C ARG A 141 21.46 -9.82 -3.67
N MET A 142 21.03 -8.56 -3.54
CA MET A 142 20.05 -7.87 -4.41
C MET A 142 18.61 -8.38 -4.32
N LEU A 143 17.97 -8.22 -3.15
CA LEU A 143 16.52 -8.28 -3.04
C LEU A 143 15.81 -6.94 -3.22
N ASN A 144 16.54 -5.84 -3.03
CA ASN A 144 16.00 -4.50 -3.08
C ASN A 144 15.59 -4.11 -4.50
N SER A 145 14.56 -3.27 -4.61
CA SER A 145 14.30 -2.54 -5.83
C SER A 145 15.38 -1.48 -6.09
N LYS A 146 15.30 -0.82 -7.25
CA LYS A 146 16.19 0.32 -7.59
C LYS A 146 16.13 1.48 -6.58
N ASP A 147 15.04 1.56 -5.82
CA ASP A 147 14.77 2.58 -4.82
C ASP A 147 14.67 1.96 -3.42
N GLY A 148 15.17 0.73 -3.24
CA GLY A 148 15.13 0.03 -1.97
C GLY A 148 16.47 0.06 -1.23
N GLU A 149 16.43 -0.02 0.09
CA GLU A 149 17.62 -0.26 0.92
C GLU A 149 17.35 -1.34 1.99
N THR A 150 18.43 -1.98 2.43
CA THR A 150 18.38 -3.01 3.48
C THR A 150 19.46 -2.73 4.50
N GLN A 151 19.11 -2.82 5.77
CA GLN A 151 20.00 -2.73 6.91
C GLN A 151 19.94 -4.01 7.73
N VAL A 152 21.08 -4.40 8.28
CA VAL A 152 21.20 -5.60 9.12
C VAL A 152 21.37 -5.17 10.57
N ASP A 153 20.47 -5.62 11.45
CA ASP A 153 20.64 -5.49 12.88
C ASP A 153 20.98 -6.86 13.49
N ALA A 154 22.28 -7.08 13.64
CA ALA A 154 22.87 -8.27 14.27
C ALA A 154 22.30 -8.55 15.67
N LYS A 155 22.12 -7.48 16.46
CA LYS A 155 21.78 -7.58 17.88
C LYS A 155 20.34 -8.03 18.06
N SER A 156 19.42 -7.50 17.26
CA SER A 156 18.02 -7.90 17.28
C SER A 156 17.70 -9.11 16.40
N LYS A 157 18.69 -9.63 15.66
CA LYS A 157 18.53 -10.68 14.62
C LYS A 157 17.49 -10.28 13.58
N SER A 158 17.55 -9.04 13.10
CA SER A 158 16.55 -8.50 12.17
C SER A 158 17.18 -7.97 10.89
N LEU A 159 16.41 -8.05 9.81
CA LEU A 159 16.66 -7.35 8.56
C LEU A 159 15.61 -6.26 8.40
N ILE A 160 16.08 -5.02 8.21
CA ILE A 160 15.23 -3.84 8.04
C ILE A 160 15.28 -3.48 6.57
N PHE A 161 14.14 -3.50 5.90
CA PHE A 161 13.99 -3.18 4.49
C PHE A 161 13.20 -1.89 4.33
N THR A 162 13.69 -0.96 3.54
CA THR A 162 12.87 0.17 3.07
C THR A 162 12.68 0.02 1.58
N ASP A 163 11.46 -0.31 1.15
CA ASP A 163 11.16 -0.66 -0.24
C ASP A 163 9.66 -0.52 -0.56
N TRP A 164 9.29 -0.76 -1.82
CA TRP A 164 7.91 -0.86 -2.30
C TRP A 164 7.16 -2.01 -1.60
N VAL A 165 5.89 -1.78 -1.24
CA VAL A 165 5.07 -2.82 -0.56
C VAL A 165 5.03 -4.13 -1.35
N THR A 166 4.97 -4.08 -2.67
CA THR A 166 5.00 -5.30 -3.51
C THR A 166 6.33 -6.03 -3.46
N ASN A 167 7.46 -5.31 -3.38
CA ASN A 167 8.75 -5.95 -3.19
C ASN A 167 8.90 -6.53 -1.78
N ILE A 168 8.37 -5.85 -0.76
CA ILE A 168 8.31 -6.35 0.62
C ILE A 168 7.52 -7.66 0.70
N GLN A 169 6.37 -7.76 0.01
CA GLN A 169 5.63 -9.03 -0.09
C GLN A 169 6.54 -10.16 -0.60
N ARG A 170 7.27 -9.92 -1.69
CA ARG A 170 8.18 -10.91 -2.27
C ARG A 170 9.30 -11.30 -1.31
N ILE A 171 9.92 -10.31 -0.66
CA ILE A 171 10.99 -10.50 0.32
C ILE A 171 10.51 -11.34 1.50
N HIS A 172 9.35 -11.02 2.07
CA HIS A 172 8.76 -11.75 3.19
C HIS A 172 8.60 -13.24 2.85
N HIS A 173 7.98 -13.56 1.70
CA HIS A 173 7.77 -14.95 1.29
C HIS A 173 9.08 -15.71 1.05
N LEU A 174 10.12 -15.04 0.57
CA LEU A 174 11.44 -15.64 0.38
C LEU A 174 12.10 -15.93 1.73
N LEU A 175 12.14 -14.94 2.62
CA LEU A 175 12.74 -15.09 3.95
C LEU A 175 12.02 -16.14 4.77
N ALA A 176 10.69 -16.19 4.75
CA ALA A 176 9.90 -17.21 5.44
C ALA A 176 10.20 -18.64 4.98
N LYS A 177 10.67 -18.83 3.73
CA LYS A 177 11.10 -20.14 3.23
C LYS A 177 12.53 -20.50 3.67
N LEU A 178 13.39 -19.50 3.87
CA LEU A 178 14.82 -19.67 4.18
C LEU A 178 15.11 -19.72 5.69
N ASP A 179 14.38 -18.92 6.46
CA ASP A 179 14.44 -18.84 7.91
C ASP A 179 13.45 -19.84 8.54
N LYS A 180 13.74 -21.12 8.28
CA LYS A 180 13.12 -22.26 8.96
C LYS A 180 14.03 -22.79 10.06
#